data_AF-A0A1I5JYR8-F1
#
_entry.id   AF-A0A1I5JYR8-F1
#
_cell.length_a   1.000
_cell.length_b   1.000
_cell.length_c   1.000
_cell.angle_alpha   90.00
_cell.angle_beta   90.00
_cell.angle_gamma   90.00
#
_symmetry.space_group_name_H-M   'P 1'
#
loop_
_entity.id
_entity.type
_entity.pdbx_description
1 polymer ?
#
loop_
_entity_poly.entity_id
_entity_poly.type
_entity_poly.pdbx_seq_one_letter_code
_entity_poly.pdbx_strand_id
1 'polypeptide(L)'
;MKMLKLVIGLGVMFSAFVGAEPAKNSINSTLPIKAADCLVVDKDKHILMIEEAISGKFSIPGGSIIGDESPEVAAKRETFEETGLVVNVGKQIARTYNSALYACELATPARFYMDQNGQRIVMVWTAPHFGKEVTRVLLKPDNKAMRSNYRFPEHKWQFPNWVPEVTPSAFVFSPGEIGTLIPFYESQLIMLQEWHNTISSNGLTLFLSKIVILIGCVFSPLFFLLTLPLIRSYHGHRALLIYGAGMLTMATFTLILSTVIVVPRPYFIDPVFGVHNTLGYTLPSTMVTLTTMLFGWVWMTSKTAEKQRKYRWLIAVCGVVSILFVSLKVLLLGEHYPTDVLVGIALGVAGSFGLHHVRKWRFTDRRYVLISARFWIAAFAVTAVIGGAIHKPHIIYLSAICLGVYSALMWLKFFPVYVSPIKRHVQLTFFSLLSMGVLAIVGVDHWLTARYAVNTVIVAVHCGASWSIAVWLLVVAPRVLPNVLKI
;
A
#
# COMPACT_ATOMS: atom_id res chain seq x y z
N MET A 1 9.14 36.16 -8.54
CA MET A 1 7.87 36.62 -7.91
C MET A 1 6.66 35.71 -8.15
N LYS A 2 6.40 35.21 -9.38
CA LYS A 2 5.26 34.29 -9.66
C LYS A 2 5.38 32.88 -9.03
N MET A 3 6.60 32.34 -8.91
CA MET A 3 6.89 31.07 -8.21
C MET A 3 6.57 31.15 -6.71
N LEU A 4 6.97 32.25 -6.06
CA LEU A 4 6.69 32.46 -4.63
C LEU A 4 5.19 32.55 -4.37
N LYS A 5 4.42 33.23 -5.23
CA LYS A 5 2.95 33.30 -5.13
C LYS A 5 2.26 31.96 -5.38
N LEU A 6 2.80 31.09 -6.24
CA LEU A 6 2.26 29.74 -6.47
C LEU A 6 2.59 28.79 -5.31
N VAL A 7 3.81 28.85 -4.76
CA VAL A 7 4.23 28.08 -3.58
C VAL A 7 3.49 28.55 -2.33
N ILE A 8 3.27 29.85 -2.18
CA ILE A 8 2.41 30.42 -1.13
C ILE A 8 0.94 30.02 -1.38
N GLY A 9 0.45 30.05 -2.63
CA GLY A 9 -0.91 29.61 -2.96
C GLY A 9 -1.16 28.13 -2.67
N LEU A 10 -0.19 27.25 -2.97
CA LEU A 10 -0.22 25.83 -2.57
C LEU A 10 -0.08 25.67 -1.06
N GLY A 11 0.78 26.47 -0.42
CA GLY A 11 0.97 26.49 1.02
C GLY A 11 -0.30 26.93 1.78
N VAL A 12 -1.08 27.86 1.21
CA VAL A 12 -2.35 28.34 1.77
C VAL A 12 -3.48 27.31 1.59
N MET A 13 -3.51 26.58 0.46
CA MET A 13 -4.41 25.43 0.30
C MET A 13 -4.04 24.28 1.24
N PHE A 14 -2.76 24.06 1.52
CA PHE A 14 -2.31 23.07 2.52
C PHE A 14 -2.59 23.54 3.96
N SER A 15 -2.44 24.83 4.27
CA SER A 15 -2.67 25.36 5.62
C SER A 15 -4.16 25.39 5.99
N ALA A 16 -5.07 25.43 5.02
CA ALA A 16 -6.51 25.28 5.26
C ALA A 16 -6.89 23.90 5.85
N PHE A 17 -6.00 22.89 5.75
CA PHE A 17 -6.18 21.57 6.37
C PHE A 17 -5.40 21.39 7.68
N VAL A 18 -4.56 22.34 8.09
CA VAL A 18 -3.66 22.23 9.26
C VAL A 18 -4.35 22.61 10.59
N GLY A 19 -5.63 22.98 10.55
CA GLY A 19 -6.38 23.45 11.73
C GLY A 19 -7.01 22.39 12.64
N ALA A 20 -6.72 21.10 12.46
CA ALA A 20 -7.26 20.07 13.36
C ALA A 20 -6.26 19.82 14.52
N GLU A 21 -6.38 20.60 15.60
CA GLU A 21 -5.72 20.24 16.86
C GLU A 21 -6.23 18.88 17.34
N PRO A 22 -5.36 17.97 17.82
CA PRO A 22 -5.81 16.76 18.48
C PRO A 22 -6.65 17.15 19.70
N ALA A 23 -7.92 16.71 19.72
CA ALA A 23 -8.86 17.04 20.77
C ALA A 23 -8.28 16.70 22.15
N LYS A 24 -8.12 17.71 23.01
CA LYS A 24 -7.77 17.53 24.42
C LYS A 24 -8.97 16.92 25.14
N ASN A 25 -8.76 15.74 25.73
CA ASN A 25 -9.61 15.02 26.70
C ASN A 25 -11.13 15.04 26.41
N SER A 26 -11.57 14.04 25.66
CA SER A 26 -12.95 13.88 25.19
C SER A 26 -13.72 12.74 25.88
N ILE A 27 -13.21 12.24 27.01
CA ILE A 27 -13.85 11.18 27.80
C ILE A 27 -15.06 11.79 28.54
N ASN A 28 -16.21 11.13 28.46
CA ASN A 28 -17.53 11.60 28.86
C ASN A 28 -18.03 12.83 28.08
N SER A 29 -17.76 12.85 26.76
CA SER A 29 -18.28 13.88 25.87
C SER A 29 -19.81 13.95 25.86
N THR A 30 -20.36 15.16 25.71
CA THR A 30 -21.79 15.40 25.51
C THR A 30 -22.20 15.45 24.03
N LEU A 31 -21.23 15.45 23.11
CA LEU A 31 -21.46 15.53 21.67
C LEU A 31 -22.23 14.31 21.15
N PRO A 32 -23.18 14.48 20.21
CA PRO A 32 -23.97 13.37 19.66
C PRO A 32 -23.10 12.16 19.27
N ILE A 33 -23.55 10.98 19.67
CA ILE A 33 -22.89 9.72 19.31
C ILE A 33 -23.03 9.55 17.80
N LYS A 34 -21.90 9.45 17.11
CA LYS A 34 -21.79 9.27 15.66
C LYS A 34 -20.95 8.05 15.29
N ALA A 35 -20.37 7.39 16.28
CA ALA A 35 -19.56 6.19 16.13
C ALA A 35 -19.77 5.28 17.35
N ALA A 36 -19.40 4.02 17.21
CA ALA A 36 -19.40 3.09 18.32
C ALA A 36 -18.28 2.06 18.18
N ASP A 37 -17.72 1.69 19.33
CA ASP A 37 -16.56 0.82 19.45
C ASP A 37 -16.85 -0.36 20.38
N CYS A 38 -16.22 -1.50 20.12
CA CYS A 38 -16.30 -2.68 20.97
C CYS A 38 -14.96 -2.97 21.65
N LEU A 39 -14.96 -3.00 22.99
CA LEU A 39 -13.84 -3.52 23.76
C LEU A 39 -14.07 -5.01 24.05
N VAL A 40 -13.20 -5.86 23.49
CA VAL A 40 -13.20 -7.32 23.73
C VAL A 40 -11.90 -7.70 24.40
N VAL A 41 -11.97 -8.53 25.45
CA VAL A 41 -10.79 -8.98 26.21
C VAL A 41 -10.78 -10.50 26.39
N ASP A 42 -9.60 -11.10 26.51
CA ASP A 42 -9.44 -12.51 26.88
C ASP A 42 -9.38 -12.70 28.42
N LYS A 43 -9.28 -13.96 28.85
CA LYS A 43 -9.18 -14.34 30.28
C LYS A 43 -7.96 -13.73 30.99
N ASP A 44 -6.87 -13.53 30.26
CA ASP A 44 -5.62 -12.93 30.74
C ASP A 44 -5.64 -11.38 30.63
N LYS A 45 -6.80 -10.79 30.27
CA LYS A 45 -6.99 -9.34 30.06
C LYS A 45 -6.17 -8.75 28.90
N HIS A 46 -5.78 -9.57 27.92
CA HIS A 46 -5.34 -9.07 26.61
C HIS A 46 -6.53 -8.49 25.85
N ILE A 47 -6.29 -7.40 25.13
CA ILE A 47 -7.29 -6.64 24.40
C ILE A 47 -7.24 -7.04 22.93
N LEU A 48 -8.40 -7.29 22.33
CA LEU A 48 -8.54 -7.46 20.89
C LEU A 48 -8.27 -6.12 20.18
N MET A 49 -7.27 -6.10 19.32
CA MET A 49 -6.86 -4.91 18.58
C MET A 49 -6.77 -5.20 17.09
N ILE A 50 -7.16 -4.23 16.29
CA ILE A 50 -6.90 -4.20 14.87
C ILE A 50 -5.66 -3.34 14.60
N GLU A 51 -4.88 -3.71 13.59
CA GLU A 51 -3.84 -2.86 13.02
C GLU A 51 -4.38 -2.24 11.73
N GLU A 52 -4.56 -0.92 11.73
CA GLU A 52 -5.16 -0.23 10.61
C GLU A 52 -4.24 -0.18 9.38
N ALA A 53 -4.83 -0.39 8.21
CA ALA A 53 -4.20 -0.30 6.91
C ALA A 53 -3.59 1.07 6.59
N ILE A 54 -4.25 2.15 7.02
CA ILE A 54 -3.87 3.52 6.67
C ILE A 54 -2.86 4.08 7.67
N SER A 55 -3.17 4.02 8.96
CA SER A 55 -2.34 4.64 10.00
C SER A 55 -1.21 3.73 10.48
N GLY A 56 -1.31 2.41 10.30
CA GLY A 56 -0.40 1.42 10.87
C GLY A 56 -0.44 1.37 12.41
N LYS A 57 -1.39 2.07 13.03
CA LYS A 57 -1.57 2.14 14.48
C LYS A 57 -2.58 1.09 14.93
N PHE A 58 -2.53 0.77 16.22
CA PHE A 58 -3.55 -0.08 16.83
C PHE A 58 -4.80 0.71 17.16
N SER A 59 -5.96 0.11 16.91
CA SER A 59 -7.26 0.56 17.38
C SER A 59 -8.06 -0.63 17.91
N ILE A 60 -9.12 -0.35 18.66
CA ILE A 60 -10.16 -1.34 18.95
C ILE A 60 -11.16 -1.34 17.79
N PRO A 61 -11.86 -2.45 17.53
CA PRO A 61 -12.84 -2.48 16.46
C PRO A 61 -13.95 -1.45 16.68
N GLY A 62 -14.31 -0.72 15.63
CA GLY A 62 -15.31 0.35 15.72
C GLY A 62 -15.30 1.33 14.57
N GLY A 63 -16.43 2.02 14.40
CA GLY A 63 -16.65 2.88 13.25
C GLY A 63 -17.92 3.71 13.35
N SER A 64 -18.27 4.38 12.25
CA SER A 64 -19.34 5.39 12.24
C SER A 64 -20.72 4.75 12.16
N ILE A 65 -21.70 5.38 12.79
CA ILE A 65 -23.12 5.03 12.67
C ILE A 65 -23.59 5.37 11.25
N ILE A 66 -24.24 4.42 10.59
CA ILE A 66 -24.78 4.56 9.24
C ILE A 66 -26.31 4.67 9.29
N GLY A 67 -26.84 5.75 8.70
CA GLY A 67 -28.28 5.99 8.66
C GLY A 67 -28.86 6.13 10.06
N ASP A 68 -29.89 5.33 10.36
CA ASP A 68 -30.63 5.35 11.63
C ASP A 68 -30.29 4.16 12.54
N GLU A 69 -29.16 3.47 12.33
CA GLU A 69 -28.76 2.36 13.20
C GLU A 69 -28.43 2.83 14.62
N SER A 70 -28.67 1.98 15.63
CA SER A 70 -28.27 2.30 17.01
C SER A 70 -26.75 2.17 17.18
N PRO A 71 -26.14 2.84 18.16
CA PRO A 71 -24.71 2.69 18.42
C PRO A 71 -24.30 1.24 18.75
N GLU A 72 -25.15 0.45 19.41
CA GLU A 72 -24.92 -0.97 19.65
C GLU A 72 -24.87 -1.77 18.34
N VAL A 73 -25.77 -1.48 17.40
CA VAL A 73 -25.80 -2.12 16.08
C VAL A 73 -24.54 -1.76 15.30
N ALA A 74 -24.11 -0.49 15.34
CA ALA A 74 -22.87 -0.05 14.73
C ALA A 74 -21.65 -0.77 15.32
N ALA A 75 -21.51 -0.83 16.65
CA ALA A 75 -20.39 -1.52 17.30
C ALA A 75 -20.32 -3.02 16.92
N LYS A 76 -21.48 -3.68 16.84
CA LYS A 76 -21.58 -5.08 16.40
C LYS A 76 -21.20 -5.25 14.92
N ARG A 77 -21.71 -4.38 14.05
CA ARG A 77 -21.44 -4.39 12.60
C ARG A 77 -19.96 -4.17 12.32
N GLU A 78 -19.38 -3.11 12.89
CA GLU A 78 -17.97 -2.75 12.69
C GLU A 78 -17.04 -3.85 13.21
N THR A 79 -17.33 -4.44 14.37
CA THR A 79 -16.55 -5.58 14.87
C THR A 79 -16.58 -6.75 13.90
N PHE A 80 -17.73 -7.07 13.32
CA PHE A 80 -17.85 -8.13 12.32
C PHE A 80 -17.17 -7.76 11.00
N GLU A 81 -17.30 -6.52 10.52
CA GLU A 81 -16.68 -6.07 9.28
C GLU A 81 -15.14 -6.09 9.37
N GLU A 82 -14.58 -5.63 10.48
CA GLU A 82 -13.14 -5.50 10.70
C GLU A 82 -12.46 -6.81 11.15
N THR A 83 -13.16 -7.63 11.93
CA THR A 83 -12.57 -8.84 12.55
C THR A 83 -13.26 -10.13 12.16
N GLY A 84 -14.41 -10.09 11.48
CA GLY A 84 -15.20 -11.29 11.18
C GLY A 84 -15.79 -11.98 12.41
N LEU A 85 -15.54 -11.45 13.61
CA LEU A 85 -16.00 -12.01 14.86
C LEU A 85 -17.40 -11.49 15.18
N VAL A 86 -18.28 -12.40 15.60
CA VAL A 86 -19.61 -12.04 16.07
C VAL A 86 -19.55 -11.77 17.57
N VAL A 87 -20.05 -10.61 17.97
CA VAL A 87 -20.08 -10.18 19.37
C VAL A 87 -21.51 -9.96 19.87
N ASN A 88 -21.69 -10.21 21.16
CA ASN A 88 -22.79 -9.71 21.98
C ASN A 88 -22.35 -8.39 22.61
N VAL A 89 -23.09 -7.31 22.30
CA VAL A 89 -22.81 -5.98 22.82
C VAL A 89 -23.41 -5.86 24.21
N GLY A 90 -22.55 -5.63 25.21
CA GLY A 90 -22.95 -5.46 26.60
C GLY A 90 -23.21 -4.00 26.96
N LYS A 91 -22.89 -3.62 28.19
CA LYS A 91 -23.09 -2.25 28.69
C LYS A 91 -22.16 -1.26 27.99
N GLN A 92 -22.62 -0.02 27.82
CA GLN A 92 -21.75 1.10 27.47
C GLN A 92 -20.84 1.41 28.68
N ILE A 93 -19.52 1.30 28.48
CA ILE A 93 -18.51 1.52 29.53
C ILE A 93 -17.89 2.92 29.46
N ALA A 94 -17.91 3.56 28.30
CA ALA A 94 -17.47 4.93 28.15
C ALA A 94 -18.15 5.63 26.99
N ARG A 95 -18.11 6.97 27.02
CA ARG A 95 -18.36 7.81 25.86
C ARG A 95 -17.11 8.62 25.62
N THR A 96 -16.56 8.54 24.42
CA THR A 96 -15.42 9.36 23.99
C THR A 96 -15.97 10.45 23.08
N TYR A 97 -15.10 11.25 22.44
CA TYR A 97 -15.47 12.45 21.66
C TYR A 97 -16.85 12.43 21.01
N ASN A 98 -17.07 11.53 20.06
CA ASN A 98 -18.36 11.28 19.43
C ASN A 98 -18.63 9.77 19.30
N SER A 99 -17.92 8.94 20.06
CA SER A 99 -18.04 7.48 20.01
C SER A 99 -18.54 6.92 21.33
N ALA A 100 -19.38 5.90 21.27
CA ALA A 100 -19.79 5.11 22.43
C ALA A 100 -18.98 3.82 22.49
N LEU A 101 -18.37 3.54 23.65
CA LEU A 101 -17.57 2.35 23.87
C LEU A 101 -18.38 1.32 24.66
N TYR A 102 -18.49 0.12 24.12
CA TYR A 102 -19.23 -0.99 24.73
C TYR A 102 -18.30 -2.11 25.20
N ALA A 103 -18.67 -2.75 26.32
CA ALA A 103 -18.08 -4.01 26.75
C ALA A 103 -18.68 -5.15 25.92
N CYS A 104 -17.91 -5.69 24.98
CA CYS A 104 -18.38 -6.70 24.04
C CYS A 104 -17.81 -8.08 24.38
N GLU A 105 -18.63 -9.12 24.20
CA GLU A 105 -18.27 -10.52 24.42
C GLU A 105 -18.40 -11.32 23.12
N LEU A 106 -17.44 -12.18 22.82
CA LEU A 106 -17.52 -13.06 21.65
C LEU A 106 -18.68 -14.04 21.78
N ALA A 107 -19.53 -14.12 20.75
CA ALA A 107 -20.61 -15.11 20.67
C ALA A 107 -20.06 -16.53 20.44
N THR A 108 -18.92 -16.64 19.75
CA THR A 108 -18.23 -17.91 19.47
C THR A 108 -16.74 -17.78 19.76
N PRO A 109 -16.06 -18.82 20.28
CA PRO A 109 -14.64 -18.75 20.55
C PRO A 109 -13.83 -18.40 19.30
N ALA A 110 -12.95 -17.40 19.40
CA ALA A 110 -12.07 -17.01 18.31
C ALA A 110 -10.74 -17.77 18.39
N ARG A 111 -10.17 -18.10 17.23
CA ARG A 111 -8.89 -18.83 17.15
C ARG A 111 -7.73 -17.87 16.99
N PHE A 112 -6.60 -18.19 17.62
CA PHE A 112 -5.36 -17.44 17.46
C PHE A 112 -4.14 -18.37 17.38
N TYR A 113 -3.07 -17.85 16.81
CA TYR A 113 -1.74 -18.47 16.84
C TYR A 113 -0.70 -17.50 17.39
N MET A 114 0.48 -18.01 17.68
CA MET A 114 1.62 -17.22 18.16
C MET A 114 2.63 -17.03 17.03
N ASP A 115 3.04 -15.79 16.79
CA ASP A 115 4.14 -15.51 15.88
C ASP A 115 5.51 -15.83 16.51
N GLN A 116 6.58 -15.71 15.71
CA GLN A 116 7.96 -15.91 16.16
C GLN A 116 8.41 -14.93 17.27
N ASN A 117 7.71 -13.81 17.43
CA ASN A 117 7.96 -12.79 18.45
C ASN A 117 7.05 -12.95 19.68
N GLY A 118 6.28 -14.03 19.77
CA GLY A 118 5.34 -14.29 20.85
C GLY A 118 4.06 -13.42 20.83
N GLN A 119 3.72 -12.81 19.70
CA GLN A 119 2.48 -12.06 19.51
C GLN A 119 1.33 -13.00 19.19
N ARG A 120 0.20 -12.82 19.88
CA ARG A 120 -1.06 -13.54 19.65
C ARG A 120 -1.79 -12.92 18.44
N ILE A 121 -1.81 -13.60 17.31
CA ILE A 121 -2.51 -13.17 16.08
C ILE A 121 -3.83 -13.92 15.95
N VAL A 122 -4.93 -13.19 15.80
CA VAL A 122 -6.27 -13.76 15.65
C VAL A 122 -6.54 -14.04 14.17
N MET A 123 -7.06 -15.24 13.89
CA MET A 123 -7.31 -15.74 12.55
C MET A 123 -8.61 -15.17 11.98
N VAL A 124 -8.53 -14.05 11.24
CA VAL A 124 -9.71 -13.28 10.78
C VAL A 124 -9.70 -12.91 9.30
N TRP A 125 -8.96 -13.63 8.45
CA TRP A 125 -8.80 -13.28 7.03
C TRP A 125 -10.09 -13.35 6.19
N THR A 126 -11.16 -13.93 6.75
CA THR A 126 -12.50 -13.97 6.17
C THR A 126 -13.33 -12.71 6.44
N ALA A 127 -12.83 -11.76 7.25
CA ALA A 127 -13.55 -10.54 7.57
C ALA A 127 -13.75 -9.63 6.34
N PRO A 128 -14.92 -8.99 6.16
CA PRO A 128 -15.23 -8.15 5.00
C PRO A 128 -14.24 -7.00 4.72
N HIS A 129 -13.68 -6.40 5.77
CA HIS A 129 -12.75 -5.26 5.70
C HIS A 129 -11.28 -5.68 5.87
N PHE A 130 -11.02 -6.98 5.98
CA PHE A 130 -9.66 -7.51 5.97
C PHE A 130 -8.96 -7.18 4.65
N GLY A 131 -7.73 -6.66 4.74
CA GLY A 131 -6.95 -6.25 3.58
C GLY A 131 -7.47 -5.00 2.85
N LYS A 132 -8.46 -4.29 3.43
CA LYS A 132 -8.92 -2.96 3.00
C LYS A 132 -8.62 -1.93 4.07
N GLU A 133 -9.20 -2.13 5.27
CA GLU A 133 -9.08 -1.25 6.43
C GLU A 133 -8.25 -1.87 7.55
N VAL A 134 -8.29 -3.20 7.67
CA VAL A 134 -7.55 -3.96 8.68
C VAL A 134 -6.43 -4.76 8.02
N THR A 135 -5.21 -4.61 8.54
CA THR A 135 -4.05 -5.39 8.11
C THR A 135 -3.96 -6.71 8.86
N ARG A 136 -4.22 -6.68 10.18
CA ARG A 136 -4.25 -7.86 11.05
C ARG A 136 -4.99 -7.58 12.34
N VAL A 137 -5.34 -8.65 13.05
CA VAL A 137 -5.98 -8.58 14.36
C VAL A 137 -5.13 -9.34 15.37
N LEU A 138 -4.94 -8.72 16.53
CA LEU A 138 -3.97 -9.10 17.55
C LEU A 138 -4.64 -9.12 18.92
N LEU A 139 -4.22 -10.03 19.78
CA LEU A 139 -4.47 -9.94 21.22
C LEU A 139 -3.24 -9.32 21.89
N LYS A 140 -3.39 -8.10 22.41
CA LYS A 140 -2.28 -7.34 23.00
C LYS A 140 -2.47 -7.15 24.50
N PRO A 141 -1.41 -7.33 25.31
CA PRO A 141 -1.49 -6.99 26.72
C PRO A 141 -1.54 -5.47 26.86
N ASP A 142 -2.17 -4.99 27.92
CA ASP A 142 -2.20 -3.57 28.23
C ASP A 142 -0.84 -3.08 28.76
N ASN A 143 0.08 -2.76 27.84
CA ASN A 143 1.43 -2.30 28.17
C ASN A 143 1.79 -0.98 27.48
N LYS A 144 2.90 -0.37 27.91
CA LYS A 144 3.36 0.93 27.37
C LYS A 144 3.59 0.89 25.85
N ALA A 145 4.08 -0.22 25.31
CA ALA A 145 4.38 -0.37 23.88
C ALA A 145 3.09 -0.38 23.03
N MET A 146 2.06 -1.09 23.50
CA MET A 146 0.73 -1.07 22.88
C MET A 146 0.16 0.35 22.94
N ARG A 147 0.11 0.96 24.13
CA ARG A 147 -0.47 2.30 24.33
C ARG A 147 0.24 3.36 23.50
N SER A 148 1.58 3.30 23.37
CA SER A 148 2.31 4.27 22.54
C SER A 148 1.93 4.16 21.07
N ASN A 149 1.69 2.94 20.56
CA ASN A 149 1.29 2.69 19.18
C ASN A 149 -0.24 2.77 18.93
N TYR A 150 -1.04 3.01 19.96
CA TYR A 150 -2.49 3.15 19.82
C TYR A 150 -2.87 4.48 19.14
N ARG A 151 -3.92 4.46 18.32
CA ARG A 151 -4.34 5.58 17.45
C ARG A 151 -4.83 6.80 18.21
N PHE A 152 -5.75 6.63 19.15
CA PHE A 152 -6.42 7.74 19.84
C PHE A 152 -5.72 8.08 21.17
N PRO A 153 -5.06 9.25 21.29
CA PRO A 153 -4.34 9.64 22.51
C PRO A 153 -5.17 9.57 23.79
N GLU A 154 -6.46 9.90 23.70
CA GLU A 154 -7.42 9.92 24.82
C GLU A 154 -7.67 8.55 25.43
N HIS A 155 -7.69 7.48 24.63
CA HIS A 155 -7.99 6.13 25.10
C HIS A 155 -6.80 5.48 25.82
N LYS A 156 -5.57 5.90 25.46
CA LYS A 156 -4.31 5.25 25.87
C LYS A 156 -4.20 4.98 27.36
N TRP A 157 -4.76 5.87 28.18
CA TRP A 157 -4.63 5.82 29.64
C TRP A 157 -5.88 5.27 30.34
N GLN A 158 -6.94 4.97 29.59
CA GLN A 158 -8.22 4.52 30.15
C GLN A 158 -8.41 3.00 30.12
N PHE A 159 -7.59 2.26 29.34
CA PHE A 159 -7.65 0.80 29.32
C PHE A 159 -7.59 0.14 30.70
N PRO A 160 -6.79 0.60 31.68
CA PRO A 160 -6.84 0.05 33.05
C PRO A 160 -8.20 0.16 33.74
N ASN A 161 -9.00 1.17 33.37
CA ASN A 161 -10.34 1.38 33.93
C ASN A 161 -11.39 0.58 33.16
N TRP A 162 -11.25 0.48 31.84
CA TRP A 162 -12.23 -0.19 30.97
C TRP A 162 -12.12 -1.71 30.97
N VAL A 163 -10.90 -2.26 30.94
CA VAL A 163 -10.64 -3.71 30.84
C VAL A 163 -11.25 -4.54 31.99
N PRO A 164 -11.28 -4.06 33.25
CA PRO A 164 -11.99 -4.75 34.33
C PRO A 164 -13.51 -4.87 34.11
N GLU A 165 -14.13 -3.92 33.40
CA GLU A 165 -15.57 -3.89 33.18
C GLU A 165 -16.07 -4.87 32.10
N VAL A 166 -15.15 -5.45 31.33
CA VAL A 166 -15.47 -6.36 30.22
C VAL A 166 -15.41 -7.82 30.66
N THR A 167 -16.47 -8.56 30.35
CA THR A 167 -16.55 -10.02 30.52
C THR A 167 -15.52 -10.70 29.62
N PRO A 168 -14.65 -11.58 30.15
CA PRO A 168 -13.64 -12.25 29.33
C PRO A 168 -14.24 -13.18 28.28
N SER A 169 -13.81 -13.02 27.03
CA SER A 169 -14.18 -13.88 25.91
C SER A 169 -13.25 -15.08 25.76
N ALA A 170 -13.76 -16.15 25.13
CA ALA A 170 -12.98 -17.36 24.87
C ALA A 170 -12.13 -17.21 23.60
N PHE A 171 -10.81 -17.38 23.76
CA PHE A 171 -9.86 -17.49 22.65
C PHE A 171 -9.15 -18.84 22.73
N VAL A 172 -9.11 -19.57 21.61
CA VAL A 172 -8.54 -20.91 21.51
C VAL A 172 -7.26 -20.85 20.72
N PHE A 173 -6.17 -21.35 21.31
CA PHE A 173 -4.92 -21.51 20.59
C PHE A 173 -5.07 -22.64 19.56
N SER A 174 -4.83 -22.33 18.29
CA SER A 174 -5.02 -23.26 17.17
C SER A 174 -3.88 -23.10 16.16
N PRO A 175 -2.71 -23.71 16.38
CA PRO A 175 -1.61 -23.62 15.43
C PRO A 175 -1.95 -24.44 14.17
N GLY A 176 -1.93 -23.80 13.01
CA GLY A 176 -1.83 -24.50 11.72
C GLY A 176 -3.04 -25.33 11.27
N GLU A 177 -4.26 -25.09 11.77
CA GLU A 177 -5.45 -25.74 11.20
C GLU A 177 -5.93 -25.03 9.92
N ILE A 178 -5.79 -25.72 8.79
CA ILE A 178 -6.04 -25.31 7.39
C ILE A 178 -7.55 -25.28 7.06
N GLY A 179 -8.40 -25.01 8.05
CA GLY A 179 -9.82 -25.39 8.03
C GLY A 179 -10.75 -24.77 6.97
N THR A 180 -10.25 -23.96 6.02
CA THR A 180 -11.09 -23.31 5.00
C THR A 180 -10.41 -23.09 3.64
N LEU A 181 -9.28 -23.73 3.33
CA LEU A 181 -8.63 -23.58 2.02
C LEU A 181 -9.12 -24.63 1.01
N ILE A 182 -9.23 -24.22 -0.26
CA ILE A 182 -9.50 -25.15 -1.36
C ILE A 182 -8.29 -26.11 -1.46
N PRO A 183 -8.49 -27.43 -1.69
CA PRO A 183 -7.41 -28.41 -1.74
C PRO A 183 -6.20 -28.03 -2.63
N PHE A 184 -6.46 -27.26 -3.69
CA PHE A 184 -5.44 -26.72 -4.59
C PHE A 184 -4.46 -25.73 -3.94
N TYR A 185 -4.94 -24.88 -3.01
CA TYR A 185 -4.08 -23.94 -2.28
C TYR A 185 -3.44 -24.59 -1.06
N GLU A 186 -4.12 -25.56 -0.46
CA GLU A 186 -3.57 -26.39 0.61
C GLU A 186 -2.33 -27.17 0.13
N SER A 187 -2.39 -27.82 -1.02
CA SER A 187 -1.23 -28.55 -1.57
C SER A 187 -0.03 -27.63 -1.83
N GLN A 188 -0.28 -26.38 -2.26
CA GLN A 188 0.78 -25.39 -2.46
C GLN A 188 1.36 -24.89 -1.13
N LEU A 189 0.53 -24.76 -0.08
CA LEU A 189 0.98 -24.37 1.25
C LEU A 189 1.92 -25.43 1.84
N ILE A 190 1.52 -26.71 1.75
CA ILE A 190 2.34 -27.85 2.23
C ILE A 190 3.69 -27.88 1.52
N MET A 191 3.68 -27.70 0.19
CA MET A 191 4.93 -27.62 -0.58
C MET A 191 5.83 -26.45 -0.13
N LEU A 192 5.26 -25.29 0.19
CA LEU A 192 6.02 -24.15 0.71
C LEU A 192 6.58 -24.43 2.11
N GLN A 193 5.82 -25.10 2.98
CA GLN A 193 6.26 -25.48 4.32
C GLN A 193 7.41 -26.49 4.27
N GLU A 194 7.31 -27.53 3.44
CA GLU A 194 8.39 -28.51 3.24
C GLU A 194 9.66 -27.84 2.71
N TRP A 195 9.51 -26.91 1.76
CA TRP A 195 10.63 -26.13 1.23
C TRP A 195 11.26 -25.25 2.30
N HIS A 196 10.45 -24.58 3.12
CA HIS A 196 10.94 -23.76 4.23
C HIS A 196 11.68 -24.60 5.28
N ASN A 197 11.14 -25.77 5.64
CA ASN A 197 11.77 -26.70 6.57
C ASN A 197 13.13 -27.18 6.05
N THR A 198 13.22 -27.54 4.76
CA THR A 198 14.47 -27.91 4.09
C THR A 198 15.49 -26.77 4.09
N ILE A 199 15.05 -25.53 3.92
CA ILE A 199 15.94 -24.36 3.95
C ILE A 199 16.45 -24.10 5.37
N SER A 200 15.59 -24.29 6.37
CA SER A 200 15.92 -24.06 7.78
C SER A 200 16.87 -25.11 8.35
N SER A 201 16.87 -26.34 7.81
CA SER A 201 17.69 -27.45 8.32
C SER A 201 19.19 -27.32 8.03
N ASN A 202 19.57 -26.63 6.93
CA ASN A 202 20.97 -26.50 6.54
C ASN A 202 21.43 -25.03 6.66
N GLY A 203 22.55 -24.79 7.36
CA GLY A 203 23.06 -23.42 7.56
C GLY A 203 23.41 -22.68 6.25
N LEU A 204 23.87 -23.40 5.24
CA LEU A 204 24.19 -22.83 3.92
C LEU A 204 22.94 -22.41 3.15
N THR A 205 21.87 -23.21 3.16
CA THR A 205 20.61 -22.84 2.50
C THR A 205 19.95 -21.67 3.21
N LEU A 206 20.03 -21.61 4.54
CA LEU A 206 19.57 -20.46 5.31
C LEU A 206 20.33 -19.19 4.92
N PHE A 207 21.66 -19.25 4.79
CA PHE A 207 22.45 -18.11 4.35
C PHE A 207 22.09 -17.65 2.92
N LEU A 208 21.97 -18.60 1.98
CA LEU A 208 21.55 -18.30 0.61
C LEU A 208 20.14 -17.69 0.56
N SER A 209 19.20 -18.18 1.38
CA SER A 209 17.85 -17.64 1.45
C SER A 209 17.84 -16.17 1.88
N LYS A 210 18.70 -15.78 2.84
CA LYS A 210 18.84 -14.39 3.28
C LYS A 210 19.38 -13.48 2.17
N ILE A 211 20.32 -13.97 1.36
CA ILE A 211 20.82 -13.23 0.19
C ILE A 211 19.70 -13.04 -0.84
N VAL A 212 18.93 -14.09 -1.13
CA VAL A 212 17.80 -14.01 -2.06
C VAL A 212 16.77 -13.00 -1.58
N ILE A 213 16.42 -13.02 -0.29
CA ILE A 213 15.50 -12.05 0.32
C ILE A 213 16.07 -10.63 0.19
N LEU A 214 17.35 -10.42 0.51
CA LEU A 214 18.00 -9.11 0.42
C LEU A 214 17.95 -8.54 -1.00
N ILE A 215 18.32 -9.34 -2.01
CA ILE A 215 18.27 -8.93 -3.42
C ILE A 215 16.83 -8.70 -3.88
N GLY A 216 15.89 -9.57 -3.49
CA GLY A 216 14.48 -9.43 -3.82
C GLY A 216 13.83 -8.18 -3.20
N CYS A 217 14.24 -7.78 -1.99
CA CYS A 217 13.76 -6.57 -1.31
C CYS A 217 14.11 -5.27 -2.06
N VAL A 218 15.09 -5.29 -2.98
CA VAL A 218 15.37 -4.16 -3.87
C VAL A 218 14.13 -3.80 -4.69
N PHE A 219 13.32 -4.78 -5.12
CA PHE A 219 12.13 -4.59 -5.94
C PHE A 219 10.90 -4.18 -5.11
N SER A 220 11.06 -3.10 -4.35
CA SER A 220 10.03 -2.47 -3.53
C SER A 220 9.25 -1.41 -4.32
N PRO A 221 8.12 -0.88 -3.79
CA PRO A 221 7.42 0.26 -4.39
C PRO A 221 8.35 1.45 -4.69
N LEU A 222 9.33 1.70 -3.81
CA LEU A 222 10.30 2.78 -3.97
C LEU A 222 11.19 2.57 -5.20
N PHE A 223 11.63 1.34 -5.48
CA PHE A 223 12.40 1.04 -6.69
C PHE A 223 11.64 1.42 -7.95
N PHE A 224 10.37 1.00 -8.05
CA PHE A 224 9.53 1.34 -9.19
C PHE A 224 9.32 2.85 -9.33
N LEU A 225 9.16 3.55 -8.21
CA LEU A 225 9.03 5.00 -8.20
C LEU A 225 10.34 5.68 -8.66
N LEU A 226 11.52 5.15 -8.31
CA LEU A 226 12.82 5.61 -8.80
C LEU A 226 13.12 5.23 -10.26
N THR A 227 12.44 4.24 -10.82
CA THR A 227 12.54 3.95 -12.27
C THR A 227 11.95 5.09 -13.13
N LEU A 228 11.02 5.89 -12.59
CA LEU A 228 10.44 7.04 -13.30
C LEU A 228 11.48 8.14 -13.57
N PRO A 229 12.23 8.66 -12.57
CA PRO A 229 13.41 9.50 -12.79
C PRO A 229 14.40 8.91 -13.80
N LEU A 230 14.70 7.61 -13.70
CA LEU A 230 15.66 6.95 -14.57
C LEU A 230 15.20 7.03 -16.04
N ILE A 231 13.97 6.61 -16.32
CA ILE A 231 13.40 6.66 -17.67
C ILE A 231 13.30 8.10 -18.17
N ARG A 232 12.95 9.04 -17.30
CA ARG A 232 12.88 10.47 -17.65
C ARG A 232 14.24 11.04 -18.05
N SER A 233 15.32 10.63 -17.41
CA SER A 233 16.69 11.10 -17.69
C SER A 233 17.27 10.49 -18.96
N TYR A 234 17.10 9.19 -19.17
CA TYR A 234 17.75 8.46 -20.27
C TYR A 234 16.89 8.36 -21.55
N HIS A 235 15.57 8.26 -21.43
CA HIS A 235 14.64 8.09 -22.56
C HIS A 235 13.72 9.32 -22.79
N GLY A 236 13.75 10.30 -21.89
CA GLY A 236 13.01 11.55 -22.02
C GLY A 236 11.55 11.49 -21.54
N HIS A 237 10.87 12.64 -21.61
CA HIS A 237 9.51 12.80 -21.05
C HIS A 237 8.44 11.93 -21.74
N ARG A 238 8.56 11.68 -23.06
CA ARG A 238 7.59 10.84 -23.78
C ARG A 238 7.62 9.40 -23.30
N ALA A 239 8.82 8.86 -23.07
CA ALA A 239 9.00 7.52 -22.56
C ALA A 239 8.48 7.40 -21.12
N LEU A 240 8.72 8.43 -20.28
CA LEU A 240 8.17 8.52 -18.93
C LEU A 240 6.65 8.39 -18.94
N LEU A 241 5.94 9.14 -19.78
CA LEU A 241 4.47 9.11 -19.83
C LEU A 241 3.94 7.75 -20.32
N ILE A 242 4.57 7.16 -21.34
CA ILE A 242 4.17 5.84 -21.86
C ILE A 242 4.38 4.76 -20.79
N TYR A 243 5.57 4.70 -20.20
CA TYR A 243 5.88 3.71 -19.17
C TYR A 243 5.05 3.92 -17.91
N GLY A 244 4.88 5.17 -17.47
CA GLY A 244 4.02 5.53 -16.34
C GLY A 244 2.57 5.12 -16.54
N ALA A 245 2.02 5.26 -17.76
CA ALA A 245 0.68 4.78 -18.08
C ALA A 245 0.57 3.24 -18.02
N GLY A 246 1.59 2.52 -18.50
CA GLY A 246 1.67 1.06 -18.37
C GLY A 246 1.74 0.60 -16.92
N MET A 247 2.61 1.23 -16.11
CA MET A 247 2.72 0.97 -14.68
C MET A 247 1.40 1.22 -13.96
N LEU A 248 0.76 2.36 -14.22
CA LEU A 248 -0.54 2.70 -13.65
C LEU A 248 -1.57 1.61 -13.96
N THR A 249 -1.66 1.20 -15.23
CA THR A 249 -2.62 0.20 -15.68
C THR A 249 -2.38 -1.15 -14.98
N MET A 250 -1.14 -1.63 -14.95
CA MET A 250 -0.82 -2.90 -14.29
C MET A 250 -1.01 -2.83 -12.78
N ALA A 251 -0.56 -1.75 -12.12
CA ALA A 251 -0.69 -1.60 -10.68
C ALA A 251 -2.16 -1.50 -10.25
N THR A 252 -2.98 -0.72 -10.97
CA THR A 252 -4.42 -0.65 -10.68
C THR A 252 -5.10 -2.00 -10.90
N PHE A 253 -4.78 -2.69 -12.01
CA PHE A 253 -5.35 -4.00 -12.31
C PHE A 253 -5.00 -5.06 -11.24
N THR A 254 -3.73 -5.17 -10.84
CA THR A 254 -3.33 -6.13 -9.80
C THR A 254 -3.91 -5.76 -8.42
N LEU A 255 -4.04 -4.47 -8.12
CA LEU A 255 -4.68 -4.00 -6.89
C LEU A 255 -6.17 -4.33 -6.84
N ILE A 256 -6.88 -4.29 -7.96
CA ILE A 256 -8.28 -4.69 -8.08
C ILE A 256 -8.40 -6.22 -7.91
N LEU A 257 -7.59 -6.99 -8.63
CA LEU A 257 -7.64 -8.46 -8.53
C LEU A 257 -7.36 -8.95 -7.09
N SER A 258 -6.39 -8.33 -6.41
CA SER A 258 -6.08 -8.64 -5.00
C SER A 258 -7.13 -8.15 -3.99
N THR A 259 -8.24 -7.56 -4.46
CA THR A 259 -9.43 -7.29 -3.63
C THR A 259 -10.61 -8.16 -4.00
N VAL A 260 -10.77 -8.49 -5.28
CA VAL A 260 -11.88 -9.30 -5.78
C VAL A 260 -11.67 -10.77 -5.45
N ILE A 261 -10.43 -11.26 -5.54
CA ILE A 261 -10.10 -12.67 -5.31
C ILE A 261 -9.63 -12.84 -3.86
N VAL A 262 -10.54 -13.34 -3.04
CA VAL A 262 -10.39 -13.53 -1.59
C VAL A 262 -9.65 -14.84 -1.31
N VAL A 263 -8.32 -14.80 -1.45
CA VAL A 263 -7.45 -15.93 -1.07
C VAL A 263 -6.40 -15.42 -0.07
N PRO A 264 -6.37 -15.95 1.17
CA PRO A 264 -5.42 -15.51 2.19
C PRO A 264 -3.99 -15.83 1.77
N ARG A 265 -3.03 -15.03 2.24
CA ARG A 265 -1.60 -15.25 2.00
C ARG A 265 -1.08 -16.37 2.91
N PRO A 266 -0.06 -17.14 2.48
CA PRO A 266 0.53 -18.22 3.28
C PRO A 266 0.92 -17.79 4.71
N TYR A 267 1.54 -16.62 4.88
CA TYR A 267 1.98 -16.16 6.20
C TYR A 267 0.84 -15.79 7.18
N PHE A 268 -0.39 -15.60 6.70
CA PHE A 268 -1.55 -15.42 7.59
C PHE A 268 -2.03 -16.73 8.20
N ILE A 269 -1.74 -17.85 7.53
CA ILE A 269 -2.19 -19.19 7.93
C ILE A 269 -1.13 -19.83 8.82
N ASP A 270 0.14 -19.67 8.45
CA ASP A 270 1.26 -20.33 9.14
C ASP A 270 2.32 -19.32 9.63
N PRO A 271 2.61 -19.28 10.95
CA PRO A 271 3.66 -18.44 11.53
C PRO A 271 5.08 -18.76 11.07
N VAL A 272 5.34 -19.92 10.43
CA VAL A 272 6.66 -20.30 9.90
C VAL A 272 7.22 -19.23 8.97
N PHE A 273 6.37 -18.55 8.21
CA PHE A 273 6.77 -17.51 7.25
C PHE A 273 7.04 -16.13 7.87
N GLY A 274 6.73 -15.94 9.16
CA GLY A 274 6.90 -14.67 9.87
C GLY A 274 5.82 -13.62 9.57
N VAL A 275 6.00 -12.42 10.13
CA VAL A 275 5.01 -11.33 10.04
C VAL A 275 5.45 -10.29 9.02
N HIS A 276 4.59 -10.03 8.02
CA HIS A 276 4.85 -9.07 6.95
C HIS A 276 3.76 -8.00 6.87
N ASN A 277 4.16 -6.76 6.61
CA ASN A 277 3.22 -5.64 6.44
C ASN A 277 2.79 -5.56 4.97
N THR A 278 1.93 -6.48 4.54
CA THR A 278 1.32 -6.44 3.20
C THR A 278 -0.19 -6.30 3.31
N LEU A 279 -0.75 -5.42 2.48
CA LEU A 279 -2.19 -5.18 2.43
C LEU A 279 -2.85 -6.02 1.32
N GLY A 280 -3.96 -6.66 1.65
CA GLY A 280 -4.82 -7.35 0.69
C GLY A 280 -4.44 -8.81 0.44
N TYR A 281 -5.23 -9.46 -0.41
CA TYR A 281 -5.13 -10.89 -0.70
C TYR A 281 -3.96 -11.23 -1.62
N THR A 282 -3.74 -12.53 -1.79
CA THR A 282 -2.53 -13.05 -2.44
C THR A 282 -2.52 -12.87 -3.97
N LEU A 283 -3.64 -13.01 -4.69
CA LEU A 283 -3.58 -13.09 -6.15
C LEU A 283 -3.79 -11.70 -6.81
N PRO A 284 -2.92 -11.23 -7.74
CA PRO A 284 -1.59 -11.69 -8.11
C PRO A 284 -0.45 -10.91 -7.41
N SER A 285 0.78 -11.39 -7.56
CA SER A 285 1.95 -10.66 -7.06
C SER A 285 2.25 -9.40 -7.88
N THR A 286 1.93 -8.24 -7.31
CA THR A 286 2.13 -6.93 -7.96
C THR A 286 3.59 -6.66 -8.28
N MET A 287 4.52 -6.97 -7.37
CA MET A 287 5.96 -6.71 -7.58
C MET A 287 6.54 -7.59 -8.69
N VAL A 288 6.12 -8.87 -8.77
CA VAL A 288 6.51 -9.75 -9.87
C VAL A 288 5.97 -9.21 -11.20
N THR A 289 4.68 -8.88 -11.26
CA THR A 289 4.05 -8.32 -12.47
C THR A 289 4.75 -7.05 -12.96
N LEU A 290 5.02 -6.10 -12.07
CA LEU A 290 5.69 -4.85 -12.44
C LEU A 290 7.15 -5.07 -12.87
N THR A 291 7.87 -6.00 -12.22
CA THR A 291 9.25 -6.35 -12.59
C THR A 291 9.29 -6.97 -13.99
N THR A 292 8.42 -7.94 -14.25
CA THR A 292 8.29 -8.56 -15.57
C THR A 292 7.90 -7.55 -16.63
N MET A 293 6.98 -6.62 -16.32
CA MET A 293 6.59 -5.55 -17.25
C MET A 293 7.74 -4.59 -17.57
N LEU A 294 8.50 -4.15 -16.55
CA LEU A 294 9.62 -3.23 -16.71
C LEU A 294 10.67 -3.82 -17.65
N PHE A 295 11.18 -5.01 -17.35
CA PHE A 295 12.23 -5.63 -18.16
C PHE A 295 11.72 -6.04 -19.55
N GLY A 296 10.47 -6.51 -19.66
CA GLY A 296 9.83 -6.79 -20.94
C GLY A 296 9.73 -5.55 -21.83
N TRP A 297 9.28 -4.43 -21.27
CA TRP A 297 9.18 -3.16 -21.98
C TRP A 297 10.55 -2.61 -22.40
N VAL A 298 11.55 -2.60 -21.51
CA VAL A 298 12.91 -2.14 -21.85
C VAL A 298 13.52 -3.01 -22.94
N TRP A 299 13.36 -4.33 -22.86
CA TRP A 299 13.84 -5.26 -23.88
C TRP A 299 13.20 -5.00 -25.25
N MET A 300 11.87 -4.83 -25.31
CA MET A 300 11.15 -4.57 -26.56
C MET A 300 11.37 -3.17 -27.15
N THR A 301 11.80 -2.20 -26.33
CA THR A 301 12.05 -0.81 -26.77
C THR A 301 13.50 -0.56 -27.16
N SER A 302 14.44 -1.42 -26.73
CA SER A 302 15.83 -1.40 -27.19
C SER A 302 15.91 -1.59 -28.71
N LYS A 303 16.60 -0.66 -29.40
CA LYS A 303 16.65 -0.65 -30.88
C LYS A 303 17.45 -1.85 -31.42
N THR A 304 16.98 -2.40 -32.53
CA THR A 304 17.55 -3.56 -33.25
C THR A 304 18.81 -3.22 -34.06
N ALA A 305 19.71 -2.39 -33.54
CA ALA A 305 21.01 -2.20 -34.18
C ALA A 305 21.93 -3.38 -33.82
N GLU A 306 22.65 -3.93 -34.79
CA GLU A 306 23.52 -5.11 -34.61
C GLU A 306 24.55 -4.93 -33.48
N LYS A 307 25.05 -3.69 -33.31
CA LYS A 307 25.96 -3.27 -32.24
C LYS A 307 25.34 -3.30 -30.83
N GLN A 308 24.01 -3.39 -30.71
CA GLN A 308 23.26 -3.42 -29.45
C GLN A 308 22.71 -4.82 -29.09
N ARG A 309 23.01 -5.85 -29.90
CA ARG A 309 22.57 -7.23 -29.63
C ARG A 309 23.07 -7.77 -28.29
N LYS A 310 24.34 -7.52 -27.94
CA LYS A 310 24.91 -7.90 -26.63
C LYS A 310 24.18 -7.23 -25.46
N TYR A 311 23.87 -5.94 -25.58
CA TYR A 311 23.16 -5.18 -24.55
C TYR A 311 21.72 -5.68 -24.37
N ARG A 312 21.03 -6.03 -25.46
CA ARG A 312 19.68 -6.59 -25.40
C ARG A 312 19.65 -7.96 -24.73
N TRP A 313 20.66 -8.81 -24.97
CA TRP A 313 20.78 -10.09 -24.28
C TRP A 313 21.08 -9.89 -22.79
N LEU A 314 21.96 -8.95 -22.45
CA LEU A 314 22.23 -8.56 -21.06
C LEU A 314 20.95 -8.09 -20.35
N ILE A 315 20.13 -7.24 -20.97
CA ILE A 315 18.84 -6.82 -20.39
C ILE A 315 17.92 -8.02 -20.16
N ALA A 316 17.85 -8.96 -21.12
CA ALA A 316 17.01 -10.15 -20.98
C ALA A 316 17.48 -11.03 -19.81
N VAL A 317 18.79 -11.28 -19.71
CA VAL A 317 19.38 -12.04 -18.60
C VAL A 317 19.16 -11.34 -17.27
N CYS A 318 19.45 -10.04 -17.17
CA CYS A 318 19.19 -9.25 -15.97
C CYS A 318 17.69 -9.28 -15.59
N GLY A 319 16.79 -9.23 -16.57
CA GLY A 319 15.35 -9.32 -16.34
C GLY A 319 14.92 -10.68 -15.80
N VAL A 320 15.38 -11.77 -16.41
CA VAL A 320 15.09 -13.15 -15.94
C VAL A 320 15.63 -13.36 -14.53
N VAL A 321 16.86 -12.94 -14.27
CA VAL A 321 17.49 -13.02 -12.94
C VAL A 321 16.69 -12.20 -11.91
N SER A 322 16.28 -10.98 -12.27
CA SER A 322 15.47 -10.12 -11.39
C SER A 322 14.12 -10.76 -11.07
N ILE A 323 13.42 -11.29 -12.08
CA ILE A 323 12.13 -11.99 -11.89
C ILE A 323 12.32 -13.20 -10.97
N LEU A 324 13.39 -13.97 -11.15
CA LEU A 324 13.72 -15.12 -10.30
C LEU A 324 13.91 -14.71 -8.84
N PHE A 325 14.73 -13.67 -8.56
CA PHE A 325 14.97 -13.22 -7.19
C PHE A 325 13.71 -12.67 -6.51
N VAL A 326 12.89 -11.88 -7.22
CA VAL A 326 11.61 -11.38 -6.68
C VAL A 326 10.66 -12.53 -6.40
N SER A 327 10.57 -13.49 -7.32
CA SER A 327 9.71 -14.68 -7.17
C SER A 327 10.12 -15.50 -5.95
N LEU A 328 11.41 -15.82 -5.83
CA LEU A 328 11.92 -16.59 -4.69
C LEU A 328 11.73 -15.84 -3.37
N LYS A 329 12.00 -14.52 -3.31
CA LYS A 329 11.77 -13.69 -2.12
C LYS A 329 10.32 -13.81 -1.65
N VAL A 330 9.38 -13.67 -2.57
CA VAL A 330 7.95 -13.70 -2.28
C VAL A 330 7.51 -15.08 -1.73
N LEU A 331 8.04 -16.16 -2.30
CA LEU A 331 7.73 -17.53 -1.86
C LEU A 331 8.38 -17.84 -0.49
N LEU A 332 9.63 -17.43 -0.28
CA LEU A 332 10.36 -17.64 0.97
C LEU A 332 9.71 -16.93 2.15
N LEU A 333 9.20 -15.72 1.93
CA LEU A 333 8.47 -14.95 2.94
C LEU A 333 7.01 -15.37 3.08
N GLY A 334 6.53 -16.34 2.30
CA GLY A 334 5.12 -16.75 2.32
C GLY A 334 4.15 -15.62 1.95
N GLU A 335 4.60 -14.61 1.18
CA GLU A 335 3.75 -13.50 0.75
C GLU A 335 2.74 -13.94 -0.31
N HIS A 336 3.10 -14.92 -1.13
CA HIS A 336 2.27 -15.44 -2.21
C HIS A 336 2.49 -16.93 -2.45
N TYR A 337 1.53 -17.57 -3.13
CA TYR A 337 1.66 -18.94 -3.62
C TYR A 337 2.43 -18.99 -4.96
N PRO A 338 3.02 -20.15 -5.33
CA PRO A 338 3.68 -20.34 -6.62
C PRO A 338 2.81 -19.99 -7.82
N THR A 339 1.53 -20.33 -7.77
CA THR A 339 0.56 -20.02 -8.83
C THR A 339 0.34 -18.51 -8.98
N ASP A 340 0.31 -17.76 -7.88
CA ASP A 340 0.18 -16.30 -7.92
C ASP A 340 1.38 -15.62 -8.58
N VAL A 341 2.58 -16.20 -8.41
CA VAL A 341 3.80 -15.76 -9.07
C VAL A 341 3.71 -16.02 -10.57
N LEU A 342 3.26 -17.21 -10.99
CA LEU A 342 3.09 -17.54 -12.40
C LEU A 342 2.06 -16.64 -13.09
N VAL A 343 0.91 -16.41 -12.46
CA VAL A 343 -0.09 -15.45 -12.94
C VAL A 343 0.51 -14.05 -13.01
N GLY A 344 1.29 -13.65 -11.99
CA GLY A 344 1.97 -12.37 -11.97
C GLY A 344 2.93 -12.18 -13.16
N ILE A 345 3.73 -13.20 -13.48
CA ILE A 345 4.63 -13.21 -14.65
C ILE A 345 3.81 -13.11 -15.95
N ALA A 346 2.76 -13.93 -16.10
CA ALA A 346 1.91 -13.93 -17.28
C ALA A 346 1.28 -12.55 -17.53
N LEU A 347 0.76 -11.92 -16.47
CA LEU A 347 0.21 -10.56 -16.52
C LEU A 347 1.27 -9.51 -16.88
N GLY A 348 2.50 -9.63 -16.37
CA GLY A 348 3.58 -8.70 -16.69
C GLY A 348 4.05 -8.83 -18.15
N VAL A 349 4.08 -10.05 -18.68
CA VAL A 349 4.35 -10.31 -20.11
C VAL A 349 3.23 -9.71 -20.97
N ALA A 350 1.96 -10.00 -20.64
CA ALA A 350 0.80 -9.46 -21.34
C ALA A 350 0.80 -7.92 -21.31
N GLY A 351 1.08 -7.31 -20.16
CA GLY A 351 1.21 -5.86 -19.99
C GLY A 351 2.34 -5.27 -20.85
N SER A 352 3.47 -5.96 -20.97
CA SER A 352 4.59 -5.53 -21.85
C SER A 352 4.18 -5.48 -23.31
N PHE A 353 3.54 -6.55 -23.81
CA PHE A 353 3.05 -6.62 -25.19
C PHE A 353 1.93 -5.62 -25.45
N GLY A 354 0.96 -5.52 -24.52
CA GLY A 354 -0.13 -4.55 -24.58
C GLY A 354 0.40 -3.12 -24.66
N LEU A 355 1.33 -2.74 -23.78
CA LEU A 355 1.96 -1.42 -23.82
C LEU A 355 2.76 -1.19 -25.11
N HIS A 356 3.47 -2.20 -25.62
CA HIS A 356 4.18 -2.12 -26.88
C HIS A 356 3.26 -1.84 -28.07
N HIS A 357 2.04 -2.38 -28.04
CA HIS A 357 1.03 -2.16 -29.07
C HIS A 357 0.38 -0.77 -28.92
N VAL A 358 -0.13 -0.46 -27.73
CA VAL A 358 -0.87 0.79 -27.44
C VAL A 358 0.01 2.03 -27.56
N ARG A 359 1.34 1.94 -27.33
CA ARG A 359 2.25 3.11 -27.51
C ARG A 359 2.22 3.70 -28.92
N LYS A 360 1.81 2.92 -29.93
CA LYS A 360 1.69 3.38 -31.32
C LYS A 360 0.36 4.03 -31.63
N TRP A 361 -0.63 3.91 -30.74
CA TRP A 361 -1.97 4.46 -30.95
C TRP A 361 -1.92 5.99 -30.96
N ARG A 362 -2.64 6.57 -31.92
CA ARG A 362 -2.72 8.00 -32.15
C ARG A 362 -4.18 8.41 -32.23
N PHE A 363 -4.50 9.59 -31.69
CA PHE A 363 -5.77 10.26 -31.97
C PHE A 363 -5.84 10.71 -33.43
N THR A 364 -7.03 11.07 -33.89
CA THR A 364 -7.28 11.68 -35.21
C THR A 364 -6.33 12.86 -35.49
N ASP A 365 -5.99 13.63 -34.45
CA ASP A 365 -5.00 14.72 -34.49
C ASP A 365 -3.53 14.26 -34.62
N ARG A 366 -3.26 12.97 -34.91
CA ARG A 366 -1.93 12.32 -34.98
C ARG A 366 -1.10 12.34 -33.68
N ARG A 367 -1.63 12.87 -32.57
CA ARG A 367 -0.98 12.85 -31.25
C ARG A 367 -1.08 11.47 -30.60
N TYR A 368 0.01 11.00 -29.99
CA TYR A 368 0.01 9.74 -29.25
C TYR A 368 -0.95 9.79 -28.06
N VAL A 369 -1.76 8.74 -27.91
CA VAL A 369 -2.86 8.71 -26.92
C VAL A 369 -2.34 8.86 -25.49
N LEU A 370 -1.34 8.05 -25.12
CA LEU A 370 -0.76 7.99 -23.77
C LEU A 370 0.00 9.26 -23.33
N ILE A 371 0.33 10.14 -24.28
CA ILE A 371 1.02 11.41 -24.02
C ILE A 371 0.02 12.55 -23.83
N SER A 372 -1.24 12.35 -24.22
CA SER A 372 -2.25 13.40 -24.19
C SER A 372 -2.75 13.70 -22.77
N ALA A 373 -3.04 14.98 -22.49
CA ALA A 373 -3.69 15.38 -21.24
C ALA A 373 -5.10 14.74 -21.10
N ARG A 374 -5.80 14.49 -22.22
CA ARG A 374 -7.12 13.84 -22.25
C ARG A 374 -7.08 12.42 -21.68
N PHE A 375 -6.04 11.65 -22.00
CA PHE A 375 -5.85 10.31 -21.44
C PHE A 375 -5.67 10.37 -19.91
N TRP A 376 -4.82 11.28 -19.42
CA TRP A 376 -4.50 11.36 -17.99
C TRP A 376 -5.67 11.84 -17.12
N ILE A 377 -6.51 12.76 -17.62
CA ILE A 377 -7.74 13.15 -16.89
C ILE A 377 -8.79 12.03 -16.90
N ALA A 378 -8.92 11.29 -18.01
CA ALA A 378 -9.81 10.13 -18.07
C ALA A 378 -9.32 9.01 -17.13
N ALA A 379 -8.01 8.73 -17.12
CA ALA A 379 -7.40 7.78 -16.21
C ALA A 379 -7.58 8.19 -14.74
N PHE A 380 -7.45 9.47 -14.41
CA PHE A 380 -7.80 10.00 -13.08
C PHE A 380 -9.25 9.70 -12.72
N ALA A 381 -10.21 10.05 -13.58
CA ALA A 381 -11.63 9.83 -13.28
C ALA A 381 -11.95 8.35 -13.05
N VAL A 382 -11.46 7.46 -13.94
CA VAL A 382 -11.68 6.01 -13.82
C VAL A 382 -11.05 5.46 -12.54
N THR A 383 -9.80 5.79 -12.26
CA THR A 383 -9.09 5.27 -11.07
C THR A 383 -9.64 5.84 -9.78
N ALA A 384 -10.10 7.10 -9.75
CA ALA A 384 -10.74 7.71 -8.60
C ALA A 384 -12.10 7.05 -8.28
N VAL A 385 -12.93 6.78 -9.30
CA VAL A 385 -14.22 6.09 -9.12
C VAL A 385 -14.00 4.67 -8.60
N ILE A 386 -13.07 3.92 -9.22
CA ILE A 386 -12.75 2.56 -8.77
C ILE A 386 -12.17 2.58 -7.35
N GLY A 387 -11.25 3.51 -7.06
CA GLY A 387 -10.64 3.64 -5.74
C GLY A 387 -11.65 3.97 -4.64
N GLY A 388 -12.61 4.85 -4.94
CA GLY A 388 -13.72 5.16 -4.04
C GLY A 388 -14.67 3.98 -3.82
N ALA A 389 -14.97 3.20 -4.87
CA ALA A 389 -15.86 2.04 -4.75
C ALA A 389 -15.21 0.88 -3.95
N ILE A 390 -13.93 0.59 -4.20
CA ILE A 390 -13.23 -0.54 -3.57
C ILE A 390 -12.72 -0.21 -2.15
N HIS A 391 -12.67 1.08 -1.78
CA HIS A 391 -12.12 1.55 -0.51
C HIS A 391 -10.65 1.12 -0.28
N LYS A 392 -9.86 0.99 -1.36
CA LYS A 392 -8.43 0.68 -1.28
C LYS A 392 -7.58 1.94 -1.46
N PRO A 393 -6.88 2.44 -0.42
CA PRO A 393 -6.23 3.74 -0.44
C PRO A 393 -5.15 3.86 -1.53
N HIS A 394 -4.44 2.77 -1.84
CA HIS A 394 -3.41 2.76 -2.88
C HIS A 394 -3.95 3.14 -4.27
N ILE A 395 -5.18 2.77 -4.62
CA ILE A 395 -5.78 3.14 -5.91
C ILE A 395 -6.06 4.66 -5.95
N ILE A 396 -6.48 5.23 -4.83
CA ILE A 396 -6.69 6.67 -4.69
C ILE A 396 -5.37 7.43 -4.87
N TYR A 397 -4.27 6.93 -4.29
CA TYR A 397 -2.94 7.54 -4.47
C TYR A 397 -2.50 7.52 -5.95
N LEU A 398 -2.76 6.41 -6.67
CA LEU A 398 -2.52 6.31 -8.11
C LEU A 398 -3.36 7.30 -8.91
N SER A 399 -4.61 7.56 -8.51
CA SER A 399 -5.43 8.60 -9.13
C SER A 399 -4.82 9.99 -8.94
N ALA A 400 -4.27 10.30 -7.76
CA ALA A 400 -3.60 11.57 -7.49
C ALA A 400 -2.36 11.79 -8.38
N ILE A 401 -1.61 10.73 -8.69
CA ILE A 401 -0.52 10.77 -9.68
C ILE A 401 -1.08 11.18 -11.06
N CYS A 402 -2.19 10.60 -11.49
CA CYS A 402 -2.81 10.92 -12.78
C CYS A 402 -3.21 12.39 -12.87
N LEU A 403 -3.81 12.92 -11.80
CA LEU A 403 -4.16 14.32 -11.69
C LEU A 403 -2.89 15.21 -11.73
N GLY A 404 -1.82 14.80 -11.07
CA GLY A 404 -0.53 15.50 -11.10
C GLY A 404 0.08 15.55 -12.50
N VAL A 405 0.03 14.44 -13.25
CA VAL A 405 0.47 14.40 -14.65
C VAL A 405 -0.41 15.30 -15.53
N TYR A 406 -1.73 15.27 -15.35
CA TYR A 406 -2.64 16.16 -16.07
C TYR A 406 -2.32 17.64 -15.82
N SER A 407 -2.20 18.05 -14.55
CA SER A 407 -1.84 19.42 -14.17
C SER A 407 -0.50 19.84 -14.74
N ALA A 408 0.51 18.95 -14.72
CA ALA A 408 1.81 19.19 -15.31
C ALA A 408 1.74 19.41 -16.83
N LEU A 409 0.97 18.58 -17.56
CA LEU A 409 0.81 18.71 -19.01
C LEU A 409 0.07 20.00 -19.39
N MET A 410 -0.95 20.38 -18.63
CA MET A 410 -1.65 21.65 -18.83
C MET A 410 -0.72 22.84 -18.58
N TRP A 411 0.08 22.79 -17.51
CA TRP A 411 1.07 23.82 -17.22
C TRP A 411 2.12 23.98 -18.32
N LEU A 412 2.64 22.85 -18.85
CA LEU A 412 3.59 22.86 -19.96
C LEU A 412 2.99 23.37 -21.28
N LYS A 413 1.66 23.30 -21.45
CA LYS A 413 0.97 23.89 -22.60
C LYS A 413 1.00 25.42 -22.56
N PHE A 414 0.82 26.02 -21.39
CA PHE A 414 0.83 27.47 -21.21
C PHE A 414 2.25 28.04 -21.06
N PHE A 415 3.13 27.30 -20.41
CA PHE A 415 4.50 27.71 -20.11
C PHE A 415 5.49 26.64 -20.59
N PRO A 416 5.73 26.55 -21.91
CA PRO A 416 6.56 25.52 -22.49
C PRO A 416 7.99 25.60 -21.95
N VAL A 417 8.54 24.44 -21.60
CA VAL A 417 9.94 24.31 -21.20
C VAL A 417 10.70 23.63 -22.32
N TYR A 418 11.51 24.40 -23.03
CA TYR A 418 12.41 23.86 -24.05
C TYR A 418 13.66 23.31 -23.37
N VAL A 419 13.63 22.03 -23.01
CA VAL A 419 14.84 21.32 -22.56
C VAL A 419 15.52 20.77 -23.80
N SER A 420 16.73 21.25 -24.08
CA SER A 420 17.60 20.66 -25.10
C SER A 420 17.87 19.18 -24.78
N PRO A 421 18.24 18.35 -25.77
CA PRO A 421 18.62 16.96 -25.50
C PRO A 421 19.74 16.93 -24.45
N ILE A 422 19.46 16.33 -23.30
CA ILE A 422 20.41 16.30 -22.19
C ILE A 422 21.64 15.52 -22.63
N LYS A 423 22.80 16.19 -22.65
CA LYS A 423 24.09 15.57 -23.00
C LYS A 423 24.40 14.44 -22.00
N ARG A 424 25.08 13.37 -22.45
CA ARG A 424 25.37 12.18 -21.62
C ARG A 424 25.99 12.50 -20.26
N HIS A 425 26.88 13.48 -20.17
CA HIS A 425 27.52 13.88 -18.90
C HIS A 425 26.57 14.56 -17.91
N VAL A 426 25.45 15.11 -18.37
CA VAL A 426 24.40 15.75 -17.55
C VAL A 426 23.30 14.77 -17.14
N GLN A 427 23.20 13.61 -17.79
CA GLN A 427 22.12 12.65 -17.51
C GLN A 427 22.14 12.13 -16.07
N LEU A 428 23.34 11.88 -15.53
CA LEU A 428 23.51 11.41 -14.16
C LEU A 428 23.14 12.50 -13.15
N THR A 429 23.58 13.75 -13.37
CA THR A 429 23.22 14.86 -12.47
C THR A 429 21.72 15.15 -12.51
N PHE A 430 21.09 15.06 -13.68
CA PHE A 430 19.64 15.20 -13.80
C PHE A 430 18.88 14.05 -13.12
N PHE A 431 19.35 12.80 -13.25
CA PHE A 431 18.80 11.66 -12.52
C PHE A 431 18.91 11.86 -11.01
N SER A 432 20.09 12.24 -10.51
CA SER A 432 20.28 12.50 -9.07
C SER A 432 19.35 13.61 -8.57
N LEU A 433 19.22 14.72 -9.31
CA LEU A 433 18.31 15.81 -8.96
C LEU A 433 16.84 15.33 -8.89
N LEU A 434 16.38 14.58 -9.90
CA LEU A 434 15.03 14.04 -9.93
C LEU A 434 14.78 13.11 -8.75
N SER A 435 15.68 12.15 -8.52
CA SER A 435 15.59 11.16 -7.45
C SER A 435 15.65 11.80 -6.05
N MET A 436 16.52 12.81 -5.85
CA MET A 436 16.58 13.54 -4.58
C MET A 436 15.28 14.27 -4.26
N GLY A 437 14.69 14.96 -5.23
CA GLY A 437 13.41 15.64 -4.99
C GLY A 437 12.26 14.66 -4.73
N VAL A 438 12.26 13.51 -5.41
CA VAL A 438 11.33 12.42 -5.14
C VAL A 438 11.47 11.91 -3.71
N LEU A 439 12.71 11.58 -3.27
CA LEU A 439 12.97 11.09 -1.92
C LEU A 439 12.63 12.14 -0.85
N ALA A 440 12.87 13.42 -1.13
CA ALA A 440 12.49 14.52 -0.24
C ALA A 440 10.97 14.61 -0.07
N ILE A 441 10.19 14.49 -1.16
CA ILE A 441 8.72 14.49 -1.08
C ILE A 441 8.22 13.30 -0.25
N VAL A 442 8.74 12.10 -0.50
CA VAL A 442 8.39 10.88 0.26
C VAL A 442 8.79 11.00 1.73
N GLY A 443 9.95 11.59 2.03
CA GLY A 443 10.40 11.81 3.40
C GLY A 443 9.50 12.80 4.17
N VAL A 444 9.09 13.89 3.52
CA VAL A 444 8.15 14.87 4.10
C VAL A 444 6.78 14.24 4.33
N ASP A 445 6.29 13.44 3.38
CA ASP A 445 5.04 12.69 3.49
C ASP A 445 5.04 11.75 4.71
N HIS A 446 6.08 10.92 4.87
CA HIS A 446 6.24 10.07 6.04
C HIS A 446 6.34 10.84 7.35
N TRP A 447 7.07 11.96 7.36
CA TRP A 447 7.20 12.81 8.55
C TRP A 447 5.88 13.46 8.97
N LEU A 448 5.07 13.91 8.02
CA LEU A 448 3.76 14.49 8.27
C LEU A 448 2.77 13.42 8.77
N THR A 449 2.65 12.31 8.03
CA THR A 449 1.68 11.24 8.31
C THR A 449 1.91 10.58 9.66
N ALA A 450 3.18 10.46 10.11
CA ALA A 450 3.50 9.95 11.44
C ALA A 450 2.89 10.78 12.60
N ARG A 451 2.63 12.08 12.38
CA ARG A 451 2.14 13.01 13.41
C ARG A 451 0.61 13.07 13.48
N TYR A 452 -0.09 12.67 12.43
CA TYR A 452 -1.55 12.72 12.40
C TYR A 452 -2.16 11.38 12.83
N ALA A 453 -3.38 11.44 13.38
CA ALA A 453 -4.18 10.27 13.77
C ALA A 453 -5.46 10.13 12.93
N VAL A 454 -5.75 11.09 12.06
CA VAL A 454 -6.98 11.12 11.25
C VAL A 454 -6.71 10.52 9.87
N ASN A 455 -7.35 9.39 9.56
CA ASN A 455 -7.12 8.65 8.32
C ASN A 455 -7.40 9.48 7.05
N THR A 456 -8.41 10.35 7.07
CA THR A 456 -8.71 11.24 5.93
C THR A 456 -7.59 12.24 5.66
N VAL A 457 -6.97 12.79 6.71
CA VAL A 457 -5.82 13.69 6.60
C VAL A 457 -4.61 12.93 6.06
N ILE A 458 -4.35 11.71 6.59
CA ILE A 458 -3.24 10.86 6.12
C ILE A 458 -3.39 10.57 4.62
N VAL A 459 -4.58 10.15 4.18
CA VAL A 459 -4.88 9.89 2.76
C VAL A 459 -4.69 11.16 1.91
N ALA A 460 -5.14 12.32 2.38
CA ALA A 460 -4.99 13.59 1.67
C ALA A 460 -3.51 13.99 1.52
N VAL A 461 -2.69 13.80 2.57
CA VAL A 461 -1.24 14.08 2.53
C VAL A 461 -0.53 13.15 1.53
N HIS A 462 -0.82 11.84 1.56
CA HIS A 462 -0.30 10.88 0.58
C HIS A 462 -0.71 11.23 -0.87
N CYS A 463 -1.96 11.67 -1.08
CA CYS A 463 -2.42 12.15 -2.39
C CYS A 463 -1.65 13.39 -2.83
N GLY A 464 -1.45 14.35 -1.93
CA GLY A 464 -0.67 15.57 -2.19
C GLY A 464 0.78 15.27 -2.54
N ALA A 465 1.42 14.33 -1.84
CA ALA A 465 2.77 13.85 -2.14
C ALA A 465 2.84 13.17 -3.51
N SER A 466 1.89 12.27 -3.79
CA SER A 466 1.78 11.54 -5.07
C SER A 466 1.59 12.49 -6.25
N TRP A 467 0.72 13.49 -6.11
CA TRP A 467 0.54 14.57 -7.08
C TRP A 467 1.82 15.38 -7.29
N SER A 468 2.50 15.74 -6.18
CA SER A 468 3.72 16.54 -6.19
C SER A 468 4.87 15.83 -6.90
N ILE A 469 4.99 14.50 -6.76
CA ILE A 469 5.99 13.68 -7.47
C ILE A 469 5.80 13.82 -8.99
N ALA A 470 4.58 13.69 -9.50
CA ALA A 470 4.32 13.84 -10.93
C ALA A 470 4.68 15.23 -11.46
N VAL A 471 4.33 16.28 -10.71
CA VAL A 471 4.66 17.68 -11.05
C VAL A 471 6.17 17.93 -10.99
N TRP A 472 6.85 17.37 -9.99
CA TRP A 472 8.30 17.47 -9.83
C TRP A 472 9.04 16.89 -11.05
N LEU A 473 8.67 15.67 -11.47
CA LEU A 473 9.31 14.95 -12.57
C LEU A 473 9.10 15.63 -13.93
N LEU A 474 7.93 16.24 -14.16
CA LEU A 474 7.55 16.80 -15.46
C LEU A 474 7.83 18.30 -15.60
N VAL A 475 7.73 19.09 -14.53
CA VAL A 475 7.76 20.55 -14.58
C VAL A 475 8.91 21.15 -13.79
N VAL A 476 9.02 20.81 -12.50
CA VAL A 476 9.92 21.54 -11.59
C VAL A 476 11.38 21.22 -11.86
N ALA A 477 11.77 19.94 -11.81
CA ALA A 477 13.16 19.55 -12.00
C ALA A 477 13.73 19.97 -13.38
N PRO A 478 13.00 19.83 -14.50
CA PRO A 478 13.46 20.33 -15.80
C PRO A 478 13.73 21.85 -15.85
N ARG A 479 13.01 22.66 -15.04
CA ARG A 479 13.23 24.11 -14.96
C ARG A 479 14.36 24.51 -14.01
N VAL A 480 14.62 23.70 -13.00
CA VAL A 480 15.72 23.93 -12.04
C VAL A 480 17.06 23.51 -12.65
N LEU A 481 17.07 22.54 -13.56
CA LEU A 481 18.28 21.99 -14.17
C LEU A 481 19.24 23.05 -14.77
N PRO A 482 18.80 24.04 -15.57
CA PRO A 482 19.70 25.05 -16.12
C PRO A 482 20.38 25.88 -15.03
N ASN A 483 19.62 26.28 -13.99
CA ASN A 483 20.16 27.06 -12.87
C ASN A 483 21.21 26.29 -12.07
N VAL A 484 21.02 24.97 -11.88
CA VAL A 484 21.97 24.11 -11.17
C VAL A 484 23.26 23.91 -11.98
N LEU A 485 23.13 23.79 -13.30
CA LEU A 485 24.28 23.58 -14.20
C LEU A 485 24.94 24.88 -14.66
N LYS A 486 24.40 26.05 -14.28
CA LYS A 486 24.78 27.37 -14.79
C LYS A 486 24.78 27.42 -16.33
N ILE A 487 23.74 26.84 -16.95
CA ILE A 487 23.52 26.83 -18.41
C ILE A 487 22.44 27.84 -18.79
#